data_AF-A0AA95F770-F1
#
_entry.id   AF-A0AA95F770-F1
#
_cell.length_a   1.000
_cell.length_b   1.000
_cell.length_c   1.000
_cell.angle_alpha   90.00
_cell.angle_beta   90.00
_cell.angle_gamma   90.00
#
_symmetry.space_group_name_H-M   'P 1'
#
loop_
_entity.id
_entity.type
_entity.pdbx_description
1 polymer ?
#
loop_
_entity_poly.entity_id
_entity_poly.type
_entity_poly.pdbx_seq_one_letter_code
_entity_poly.pdbx_strand_id
1 'polypeptide(L)'
;MAPGSWGEIAIKADKGSYVGRVSYRTIDGTRREATARASTKIGVDRKLKLRLPDLIAVVATPPAAPCPVSFEMVVTEWLIFEELKLPDHLKARGTHAEHLRMLRRHLLPAFGEALVSDITPAMIFAFYTRLAATHAPLARNVKGLLKQILSPSPMPLPASG
;
A
#
# COMPACT_ATOMS: atom_id res chain seq x y z
N MET A 1 -3.72 8.75 10.00
CA MET A 1 -2.60 9.45 9.34
C MET A 1 -2.56 9.00 7.89
N ALA A 2 -2.73 9.93 6.95
CA ALA A 2 -2.74 9.66 5.51
C ALA A 2 -1.30 9.42 4.96
N PRO A 3 -1.12 8.80 3.79
CA PRO A 3 0.17 8.82 3.08
C PRO A 3 0.64 10.26 2.88
N GLY A 4 1.95 10.51 3.00
CA GLY A 4 2.49 11.86 2.90
C GLY A 4 2.26 12.76 4.13
N SER A 5 1.77 12.21 5.25
CA SER A 5 1.49 12.99 6.47
C SER A 5 2.25 12.47 7.69
N TRP A 6 2.43 13.33 8.68
CA TRP A 6 3.02 13.01 9.97
C TRP A 6 2.06 13.28 11.12
N GLY A 7 2.31 12.62 12.25
CA GLY A 7 1.50 12.70 13.45
C GLY A 7 1.99 13.78 14.39
N GLU A 8 1.48 13.77 15.61
CA GLU A 8 1.92 14.69 16.66
C GLU A 8 3.39 14.43 17.05
N ILE A 9 4.13 15.51 17.29
CA ILE A 9 5.52 15.45 17.73
C ILE A 9 5.55 15.31 19.25
N ALA A 10 5.93 14.14 19.74
CA ALA A 10 6.11 13.90 21.17
C ALA A 10 7.51 14.32 21.61
N ILE A 11 7.62 15.32 22.50
CA ILE A 11 8.90 15.84 23.00
C ILE A 11 9.06 15.49 24.48
N LYS A 12 10.20 14.89 24.83
CA LYS A 12 10.59 14.57 26.22
C LYS A 12 11.91 15.23 26.58
N ALA A 13 12.06 15.60 27.85
CA ALA A 13 13.35 16.04 28.38
C ALA A 13 14.25 14.81 28.64
N ASP A 14 15.54 14.93 28.29
CA ASP A 14 16.55 13.89 28.40
C ASP A 14 17.89 14.51 28.81
N LYS A 15 18.25 14.37 30.09
CA LYS A 15 19.53 14.75 30.70
C LYS A 15 20.15 16.05 30.15
N GLY A 16 19.46 17.19 30.31
CA GLY A 16 19.93 18.51 29.87
C GLY A 16 19.68 18.82 28.38
N SER A 17 19.01 17.91 27.67
CA SER A 17 18.56 18.10 26.29
C SER A 17 17.08 17.72 26.15
N TYR A 18 16.52 17.92 24.96
CA TYR A 18 15.19 17.47 24.58
C TYR A 18 15.29 16.50 23.41
N VAL A 19 14.50 15.43 23.47
CA VAL A 19 14.35 14.44 22.40
C VAL A 19 12.92 14.45 21.92
N GLY A 20 12.73 14.66 20.63
CA GLY A 20 11.45 14.57 19.94
C GLY A 20 11.35 13.31 19.12
N ARG A 21 10.15 12.75 19.07
CA ARG A 21 9.80 11.59 18.27
C ARG A 21 8.51 11.88 17.52
N VAL A 22 8.47 11.51 16.25
CA VAL A 22 7.29 11.67 15.41
C VAL A 22 7.12 10.46 14.50
N SER A 23 5.90 9.93 14.45
CA SER A 23 5.51 8.96 13.42
C SER A 23 5.18 9.70 12.13
N TYR A 24 5.68 9.24 10.99
CA TYR A 24 5.34 9.76 9.67
C TYR A 24 4.98 8.64 8.70
N ARG A 25 4.27 8.98 7.63
CA ARG A 25 3.89 8.07 6.55
C ARG A 25 4.52 8.57 5.27
N THR A 26 5.40 7.77 4.68
CA THR A 26 6.00 8.04 3.37
C THR A 26 4.93 8.07 2.28
N ILE A 27 5.28 8.60 1.11
CA ILE A 27 4.39 8.63 -0.07
C ILE A 27 3.98 7.23 -0.54
N ASP A 28 4.83 6.23 -0.31
CA ASP A 28 4.55 4.79 -0.49
C ASP A 28 3.68 4.20 0.64
N GLY A 29 3.11 5.02 1.52
CA GLY A 29 2.22 4.56 2.59
C GLY A 29 2.90 3.80 3.72
N THR A 30 4.22 3.63 3.72
CA THR A 30 4.94 2.97 4.82
C THR A 30 4.95 3.86 6.05
N ARG A 31 4.66 3.29 7.23
CA ARG A 31 4.77 4.02 8.50
C ARG A 31 6.21 3.92 9.00
N ARG A 32 6.80 5.07 9.31
CA ARG A 32 8.15 5.19 9.87
C ARG A 32 8.16 6.15 11.06
N GLU A 33 9.29 6.18 11.76
CA GLU A 33 9.48 7.04 12.92
C GLU A 33 10.77 7.87 12.72
N ALA A 34 10.69 9.15 13.05
CA ALA A 34 11.82 10.06 13.06
C ALA A 34 12.06 10.56 14.48
N THR A 35 13.34 10.71 14.83
CA THR A 35 13.77 11.27 16.11
C THR A 35 14.72 12.44 15.88
N ALA A 36 14.65 13.42 16.77
CA ALA A 36 15.60 14.53 16.81
C ALA A 36 15.94 14.90 18.24
N ARG A 37 17.17 15.36 18.46
CA ARG A 37 17.64 15.89 19.74
C ARG A 37 18.11 17.34 19.56
N ALA A 38 17.77 18.20 20.52
CA ALA A 38 18.25 19.58 20.62
C ALA A 38 18.29 20.06 22.07
N SER A 39 18.94 21.19 22.35
CA SER A 39 19.00 21.80 23.69
C SER A 39 17.70 22.45 24.14
N THR A 40 16.75 22.70 23.23
CA THR A 40 15.45 23.31 23.52
C THR A 40 14.29 22.54 22.85
N LYS A 41 13.09 22.60 23.44
CA LYS A 41 11.87 22.02 22.84
C LYS A 41 11.60 22.56 21.44
N ILE A 42 11.77 23.87 21.25
CA ILE A 42 11.58 24.55 19.97
C ILE A 42 12.61 24.07 18.94
N GLY A 43 13.86 23.86 19.36
CA GLY A 43 14.91 23.33 18.49
C GLY A 43 14.59 21.92 17.99
N VAL A 44 14.02 21.07 18.83
CA VAL A 44 13.56 19.73 18.45
C VAL A 44 12.43 19.79 17.42
N ASP A 45 11.40 20.59 17.70
CA ASP A 45 10.24 20.75 16.80
C ASP A 45 10.66 21.25 15.42
N ARG A 46 11.47 22.31 15.36
CA ARG A 46 11.99 22.88 14.11
C ARG A 46 12.81 21.86 13.32
N LYS A 47 13.68 21.10 14.01
CA LYS A 47 14.57 20.12 13.38
C LYS A 47 13.80 18.92 12.81
N LEU A 48 12.70 18.51 13.46
CA LEU A 48 11.80 17.49 12.91
C LEU A 48 11.01 18.04 11.71
N LYS A 49 10.39 19.21 11.84
CA LYS A 49 9.61 19.83 10.75
C LYS A 49 10.43 20.09 9.49
N LEU A 50 11.72 20.43 9.62
CA LEU A 50 12.62 20.60 8.48
C LEU A 50 12.98 19.28 7.79
N ARG A 51 13.13 18.18 8.54
CA ARG A 51 13.53 16.87 7.97
C ARG A 51 12.36 16.06 7.45
N LEU A 52 11.15 16.29 7.97
CA LEU A 52 9.97 15.51 7.64
C LEU A 52 9.62 15.51 6.14
N PRO A 53 9.64 16.65 5.42
CA PRO A 53 9.38 16.66 3.97
C PRO A 53 10.28 15.70 3.18
N ASP A 54 11.59 15.77 3.43
CA ASP A 54 12.57 14.91 2.76
C ASP A 54 12.34 13.43 3.13
N LEU A 55 12.15 13.14 4.42
CA LEU A 55 11.91 11.78 4.90
C LEU A 55 10.62 11.18 4.35
N ILE A 56 9.59 11.99 4.13
CA ILE A 56 8.32 11.59 3.55
C ILE A 56 8.45 11.33 2.05
N ALA A 57 9.28 12.12 1.36
CA ALA A 57 9.57 11.99 -0.07
C ALA A 57 10.43 10.77 -0.40
N VAL A 58 11.19 10.23 0.56
CA VAL A 58 11.95 8.98 0.37
C VAL A 58 10.97 7.82 0.13
N VAL A 59 10.95 7.33 -1.11
CA VAL A 59 10.36 6.03 -1.47
C VAL A 59 11.27 4.95 -0.90
N ALA A 60 10.73 4.06 -0.08
CA ALA A 60 11.47 2.91 0.38
C ALA A 60 11.71 1.98 -0.82
N THR A 61 12.98 1.59 -0.99
CA THR A 61 13.50 0.61 -1.94
C THR A 61 13.98 1.25 -3.25
N PRO A 62 15.28 1.16 -3.62
CA PRO A 62 15.65 1.30 -5.02
C PRO A 62 14.81 0.29 -5.82
N PRO A 63 14.37 0.62 -7.05
CA PRO A 63 13.61 -0.33 -7.84
C PRO A 63 14.42 -1.63 -7.90
N ALA A 64 13.87 -2.71 -7.33
CA ALA A 64 14.31 -4.04 -7.72
C ALA A 64 14.27 -4.05 -9.24
N ALA A 65 15.30 -4.62 -9.88
CA ALA A 65 15.41 -4.68 -11.34
C ALA A 65 14.02 -4.90 -11.95
N PRO A 66 13.59 -4.07 -12.92
CA PRO A 66 12.19 -3.99 -13.33
C PRO A 66 11.69 -5.38 -13.65
N CYS A 67 10.90 -5.93 -12.73
CA CYS A 67 10.23 -7.20 -12.94
C CYS A 67 9.04 -6.83 -13.80
N PRO A 68 8.97 -7.25 -15.07
CA PRO A 68 7.96 -6.80 -16.03
C PRO A 68 6.61 -7.48 -15.77
N VAL A 69 6.25 -7.66 -14.51
CA VAL A 69 5.03 -8.33 -14.09
C VAL A 69 3.93 -7.28 -14.01
N SER A 70 2.99 -7.37 -14.94
CA SER A 70 1.77 -6.57 -14.92
C SER A 70 0.82 -7.05 -13.82
N PHE A 71 -0.07 -6.17 -13.38
CA PHE A 71 -1.11 -6.56 -12.44
C PHE A 71 -2.04 -7.64 -13.01
N GLU A 72 -2.33 -7.60 -14.32
CA GLU A 72 -3.11 -8.63 -14.99
C GLU A 72 -2.46 -10.02 -14.89
N MET A 73 -1.13 -10.11 -15.02
CA MET A 73 -0.41 -11.38 -14.84
C MET A 73 -0.57 -11.89 -13.40
N VAL A 74 -0.44 -11.03 -12.39
CA VAL A 74 -0.65 -11.42 -10.99
C VAL A 74 -2.08 -11.87 -10.74
N VAL A 75 -3.07 -11.17 -11.29
CA VAL A 75 -4.48 -11.56 -11.19
C VAL A 75 -4.72 -12.93 -11.82
N THR A 76 -4.10 -13.21 -12.96
CA THR A 76 -4.21 -14.49 -13.66
C THR A 76 -3.65 -15.63 -12.81
N GLU A 77 -2.42 -15.48 -12.29
CA GLU A 77 -1.80 -16.48 -11.42
C GLU A 77 -2.59 -16.68 -10.12
N TRP A 78 -3.08 -15.59 -9.53
CA TRP A 78 -3.91 -15.66 -8.33
C TRP A 78 -5.22 -16.42 -8.57
N LEU A 79 -5.86 -16.20 -9.72
CA LEU A 79 -7.07 -16.94 -10.09
C LEU A 79 -6.80 -18.43 -10.27
N ILE A 80 -5.72 -18.80 -10.97
CA ILE A 80 -5.30 -20.20 -11.12
C ILE A 80 -5.10 -20.84 -9.73
N PHE A 81 -4.41 -20.14 -8.83
CA PHE A 81 -4.17 -20.61 -7.48
C PHE A 81 -5.45 -20.75 -6.64
N GLU A 82 -6.37 -19.80 -6.72
CA GLU A 82 -7.68 -19.89 -6.04
C GLU A 82 -8.52 -21.05 -6.59
N GLU A 83 -8.47 -21.30 -7.90
CA GLU A 83 -9.17 -22.42 -8.53
C GLU A 83 -8.61 -23.77 -8.07
N LEU A 84 -7.31 -23.88 -7.75
CA LEU A 84 -6.72 -25.11 -7.18
C LEU A 84 -7.25 -25.44 -5.79
N LYS A 85 -7.73 -24.44 -5.04
CA LYS A 85 -8.31 -24.64 -3.69
C LYS A 85 -9.78 -25.06 -3.74
N LEU A 86 -10.42 -24.92 -4.90
CA LEU A 86 -11.86 -25.12 -5.06
C LEU A 86 -12.15 -26.41 -5.83
N PRO A 87 -13.00 -27.30 -5.31
CA PRO A 87 -13.61 -28.36 -6.11
C PRO A 87 -14.32 -27.77 -7.34
N ASP A 88 -14.21 -28.42 -8.50
CA ASP A 88 -14.73 -27.90 -9.79
C ASP A 88 -16.19 -27.44 -9.74
N HIS A 89 -17.03 -28.16 -8.99
CA HIS A 89 -18.46 -27.85 -8.83
C HIS A 89 -18.76 -26.56 -8.02
N LEU A 90 -17.76 -25.98 -7.35
CA LEU A 90 -17.86 -24.74 -6.59
C LEU A 90 -17.22 -23.53 -7.29
N LYS A 91 -16.43 -23.74 -8.35
CA LYS A 91 -15.74 -22.66 -9.10
C LYS A 91 -16.71 -21.64 -9.70
N ALA A 92 -17.92 -22.07 -10.07
CA ALA A 92 -18.95 -21.20 -10.65
C ALA A 92 -19.92 -20.58 -9.63
N ARG A 93 -19.74 -20.80 -8.32
CA ARG A 93 -20.71 -20.39 -7.28
C ARG A 93 -20.09 -19.44 -6.25
N GLY A 94 -20.93 -18.51 -5.77
CA GLY A 94 -20.65 -17.67 -4.61
C GLY A 94 -19.46 -16.71 -4.79
N THR A 95 -18.50 -16.79 -3.86
CA THR A 95 -17.40 -15.83 -3.67
C THR A 95 -16.46 -15.72 -4.87
N HIS A 96 -16.18 -16.82 -5.57
CA HIS A 96 -15.27 -16.82 -6.74
C HIS A 96 -15.86 -16.03 -7.92
N ALA A 97 -17.16 -16.21 -8.20
CA ALA A 97 -17.85 -15.46 -9.25
C ALA A 97 -17.91 -13.96 -8.95
N GLU A 98 -18.10 -13.58 -7.68
CA GLU A 98 -18.09 -12.17 -7.28
C GLU A 98 -16.68 -11.57 -7.32
N HIS A 99 -15.64 -12.33 -6.95
CA HIS A 99 -14.24 -11.91 -7.13
C HIS A 99 -13.92 -11.66 -8.61
N LEU A 100 -14.27 -12.59 -9.50
CA LEU A 100 -14.11 -12.41 -10.95
C LEU A 100 -14.85 -11.18 -11.47
N ARG A 101 -16.09 -10.96 -11.00
CA ARG A 101 -16.88 -9.78 -11.36
C ARG A 101 -16.18 -8.49 -10.94
N MET A 102 -15.67 -8.45 -9.70
CA MET A 102 -14.95 -7.29 -9.18
C MET A 102 -13.63 -7.04 -9.92
N LEU A 103 -12.90 -8.10 -10.29
CA LEU A 103 -11.65 -7.99 -11.05
C LEU A 103 -11.92 -7.38 -12.42
N ARG A 104 -12.83 -7.98 -13.20
CA ARG A 104 -13.15 -7.55 -14.56
C ARG A 104 -13.73 -6.15 -14.63
N ARG A 105 -14.59 -5.79 -13.66
CA ARG A 105 -15.32 -4.51 -13.72
C ARG A 105 -14.55 -3.34 -13.11
N HIS A 106 -13.62 -3.59 -12.20
CA HIS A 106 -13.02 -2.52 -11.39
C HIS A 106 -11.50 -2.55 -11.37
N LEU A 107 -10.87 -3.69 -11.05
CA LEU A 107 -9.42 -3.73 -10.84
C LEU A 107 -8.63 -3.81 -12.14
N LEU A 108 -9.03 -4.68 -13.08
CA LEU A 108 -8.36 -4.80 -14.38
C LEU A 108 -8.44 -3.52 -15.21
N PRO A 109 -9.61 -2.83 -15.33
CA PRO A 109 -9.67 -1.54 -16.03
C PRO A 109 -8.83 -0.42 -15.39
N ALA A 110 -8.54 -0.53 -14.08
CA ALA A 110 -7.80 0.50 -13.36
C ALA A 110 -6.28 0.24 -13.32
N PHE A 111 -5.87 -1.03 -13.29
CA PHE A 111 -4.50 -1.41 -12.99
C PHE A 111 -3.94 -2.51 -13.89
N GLY A 112 -4.74 -3.17 -14.74
CA GLY A 112 -4.35 -4.39 -15.46
C GLY A 112 -3.03 -4.28 -16.22
N GLU A 113 -2.87 -3.21 -17.00
CA GLU A 113 -1.67 -2.93 -17.78
C GLU A 113 -0.52 -2.33 -16.96
N ALA A 114 -0.79 -1.85 -15.73
CA ALA A 114 0.24 -1.28 -14.88
C ALA A 114 1.16 -2.38 -14.36
N LEU A 115 2.46 -2.10 -14.35
CA LEU A 115 3.42 -2.95 -13.65
C LEU A 115 3.13 -2.90 -12.15
N VAL A 116 3.26 -4.03 -11.47
CA VAL A 116 3.00 -4.12 -10.03
C VAL A 116 3.94 -3.17 -9.25
N SER A 117 5.16 -2.98 -9.74
CA SER A 117 6.13 -2.01 -9.20
C SER A 117 5.65 -0.57 -9.23
N ASP A 118 4.78 -0.24 -10.19
CA ASP A 118 4.34 1.12 -10.48
C ASP A 118 3.00 1.44 -9.79
N ILE A 119 2.33 0.42 -9.25
CA ILE A 119 1.09 0.60 -8.49
C ILE A 119 1.41 1.21 -7.13
N THR A 120 1.33 2.54 -7.08
CA THR A 120 1.58 3.28 -5.84
C THR A 120 0.36 3.28 -4.91
N PRO A 121 0.58 3.42 -3.59
CA PRO A 121 -0.52 3.59 -2.63
C PRO A 121 -1.36 4.83 -2.86
N ALA A 122 -0.82 5.88 -3.48
CA ALA A 122 -1.57 7.06 -3.88
C ALA A 122 -2.58 6.72 -4.99
N MET A 123 -2.18 5.95 -6.01
CA MET A 123 -3.07 5.48 -7.07
C MET A 123 -4.20 4.61 -6.49
N ILE A 124 -3.85 3.67 -5.61
CA ILE A 124 -4.80 2.81 -4.91
C ILE A 124 -5.79 3.65 -4.09
N PHE A 125 -5.31 4.63 -3.32
CA PHE A 125 -6.16 5.50 -2.51
C PHE A 125 -7.11 6.35 -3.35
N ALA A 126 -6.62 6.95 -4.44
CA ALA A 126 -7.43 7.73 -5.36
C ALA A 126 -8.53 6.89 -6.02
N PHE A 127 -8.20 5.68 -6.46
CA PHE A 127 -9.16 4.71 -7.01
C PHE A 127 -10.27 4.39 -6.00
N TYR A 128 -9.92 4.03 -4.76
CA TYR A 128 -10.93 3.70 -3.76
C TYR A 128 -11.78 4.89 -3.34
N THR A 129 -11.20 6.08 -3.28
CA THR A 129 -11.95 7.29 -2.93
C THR A 129 -13.04 7.56 -3.97
N ARG A 130 -12.73 7.42 -5.26
CA ARG A 130 -13.71 7.53 -6.35
C ARG A 130 -14.78 6.45 -6.28
N LEU A 131 -14.38 5.19 -6.07
CA LEU A 131 -15.31 4.07 -5.98
C LEU A 131 -16.24 4.19 -4.75
N ALA A 132 -15.71 4.63 -3.62
CA ALA A 132 -16.46 4.78 -2.37
C ALA A 132 -17.48 5.93 -2.43
N ALA A 133 -17.18 6.99 -3.19
CA ALA A 133 -18.12 8.08 -3.44
C ALA A 133 -19.39 7.60 -4.18
N THR A 134 -19.27 6.54 -4.97
CA THR A 134 -20.41 5.95 -5.70
C THR A 134 -21.05 4.79 -4.91
N HIS A 135 -20.23 3.92 -4.32
CA HIS A 135 -20.70 2.72 -3.61
C HIS A 135 -19.71 2.26 -2.54
N ALA A 136 -19.84 2.77 -1.31
CA ALA A 136 -18.89 2.49 -0.22
C ALA A 136 -18.73 0.99 0.14
N PRO A 137 -19.78 0.14 0.22
CA PRO A 137 -19.60 -1.29 0.47
C PRO A 137 -18.77 -2.00 -0.61
N LEU A 138 -19.04 -1.74 -1.89
CA LEU A 138 -18.26 -2.25 -3.01
C LEU A 138 -16.78 -1.84 -2.91
N ALA A 139 -16.50 -0.57 -2.59
CA ALA A 139 -15.13 -0.10 -2.40
C ALA A 139 -14.39 -0.87 -1.29
N ARG A 140 -15.07 -1.25 -0.21
CA ARG A 140 -14.49 -2.10 0.85
C ARG A 140 -14.19 -3.51 0.34
N ASN A 141 -15.10 -4.11 -0.43
CA ASN A 141 -14.91 -5.46 -0.98
C ASN A 141 -13.76 -5.50 -1.98
N VAL A 142 -13.72 -4.55 -2.92
CA VAL A 142 -12.64 -4.42 -3.91
C VAL A 142 -11.30 -4.16 -3.21
N LYS A 143 -11.29 -3.43 -2.09
CA LYS A 143 -10.09 -3.25 -1.26
C LYS A 143 -9.63 -4.54 -0.58
N GLY A 144 -10.56 -5.32 -0.05
CA GLY A 144 -10.27 -6.63 0.51
C GLY A 144 -9.61 -7.55 -0.53
N LEU A 145 -10.18 -7.60 -1.73
CA LEU A 145 -9.69 -8.43 -2.83
C LEU A 145 -8.29 -7.99 -3.30
N LEU A 146 -8.06 -6.69 -3.52
CA LEU A 146 -6.73 -6.22 -3.91
C LEU A 146 -5.66 -6.57 -2.85
N LYS A 147 -6.02 -6.47 -1.57
CA LYS A 147 -5.12 -6.84 -0.48
C LYS A 147 -4.80 -8.34 -0.50
N GLN A 148 -5.77 -9.20 -0.84
CA GLN A 148 -5.53 -10.64 -0.97
C GLN A 148 -4.57 -10.95 -2.11
N ILE A 149 -4.76 -10.30 -3.27
CA ILE A 149 -3.93 -10.49 -4.47
C ILE A 149 -2.49 -10.00 -4.25
N LEU A 150 -2.32 -8.84 -3.61
CA LEU A 150 -1.01 -8.25 -3.36
C LEU A 150 -0.38 -8.68 -2.02
N SER A 151 -1.01 -9.58 -1.28
CA SER A 151 -0.45 -10.08 -0.03
C SER A 151 0.81 -10.89 -0.33
N PRO A 152 1.89 -10.80 0.49
CA PRO A 152 3.10 -11.62 0.35
C PRO A 152 2.87 -13.07 0.78
N SER A 153 1.73 -13.65 0.41
CA SER A 153 1.51 -15.10 0.44
C SER A 153 2.43 -15.73 -0.60
N PRO A 154 2.89 -16.98 -0.42
CA PRO A 154 3.76 -17.64 -1.39
C PRO A 154 2.93 -17.98 -2.64
N MET A 155 2.64 -16.97 -3.47
CA MET A 155 2.26 -17.21 -4.84
C MET A 155 3.51 -17.71 -5.56
N PRO A 156 3.42 -18.84 -6.28
CA PRO A 156 4.50 -19.25 -7.16
C PRO A 156 4.67 -18.13 -8.19
N LEU A 157 5.77 -17.40 -8.10
CA LEU A 157 6.11 -16.44 -9.15
C LEU A 157 6.34 -17.26 -10.44
N PRO A 158 5.87 -16.78 -11.60
CA PRO A 158 6.19 -17.44 -12.86
C PRO A 158 7.71 -17.50 -12.98
N ALA A 159 8.24 -18.70 -13.19
CA ALA A 159 9.67 -18.89 -13.40
C ALA A 159 10.09 -18.05 -14.61
N SER A 160 11.00 -17.11 -14.40
CA SER A 160 11.62 -16.35 -15.48
C SER A 160 12.31 -17.34 -16.42
N GLY A 161 11.74 -17.50 -17.62
CA GLY A 161 12.36 -18.24 -18.74
C GLY A 161 13.41 -17.40 -19.45
#